data_AF-A0A9R0Y975-F1
#
_entry.id   AF-A0A9R0Y975-F1
#
_cell.length_a   1.000
_cell.length_b   1.000
_cell.length_c   1.000
_cell.angle_alpha   90.00
_cell.angle_beta   90.00
_cell.angle_gamma   90.00
#
_symmetry.space_group_name_H-M   'P 1'
#
loop_
_entity.id
_entity.type
_entity.pdbx_description
1 polymer ?
#
loop_
_entity_poly.entity_id
_entity_poly.type
_entity_poly.pdbx_seq_one_letter_code
_entity_poly.pdbx_strand_id
1 'polypeptide(L)'
;MAHLISGASRTTRQPLQEVETNGLAVPSVKGDDSESDRWISLTYEPAGSDVASRYYAEMMAIEGRPMDFTMSTKYYAMSLCPGGPTGSKHINRCEVLREMRSLPPEVRFKKWFTEVSQVNRFDALMHLAPDCSEEDLLKILPVYADLVRGLWVCKSSLLYDDGLASKRDKVLLGFTKGESISVKYLERLIRDEQTRNMILNPRGKRREKLQDYKFIVPADSSFIRRYSHIVKEQENAWSVRLRA
;
A
#
# COMPACT_ATOMS: atom_id res chain seq x y z
N MET A 1 26.49 -38.04 50.41
CA MET A 1 25.16 -38.44 50.90
C MET A 1 24.29 -38.73 49.70
N ALA A 2 23.98 -40.00 49.50
CA ALA A 2 23.09 -40.49 48.45
C ALA A 2 21.65 -40.45 48.94
N HIS A 3 20.70 -40.16 48.05
CA HIS A 3 19.30 -40.56 48.23
C HIS A 3 18.75 -41.11 46.91
N LEU A 4 18.55 -42.42 46.93
CA LEU A 4 17.71 -43.21 46.03
C LEU A 4 16.24 -42.94 46.36
N ILE A 5 15.38 -42.81 45.34
CA ILE A 5 13.98 -43.20 45.46
C ILE A 5 13.60 -44.01 44.20
N SER A 6 13.31 -45.28 44.46
CA SER A 6 12.72 -46.26 43.56
C SER A 6 11.20 -46.07 43.53
N GLY A 7 10.59 -46.29 42.37
CA GLY A 7 9.13 -46.33 42.20
C GLY A 7 8.75 -47.12 40.96
N ALA A 8 8.62 -48.44 41.11
CA ALA A 8 8.05 -49.31 40.09
C ALA A 8 6.53 -49.12 40.03
N SER A 9 5.95 -49.11 38.83
CA SER A 9 4.52 -49.39 38.63
C SER A 9 4.35 -50.26 37.40
N ARG A 10 3.97 -51.51 37.66
CA ARG A 10 3.49 -52.48 36.68
C ARG A 10 2.10 -52.04 36.23
N THR A 11 1.85 -52.02 34.93
CA THR A 11 0.47 -52.10 34.42
C THR A 11 0.42 -53.10 33.28
N THR A 12 -0.25 -54.18 33.58
CA THR A 12 -0.57 -55.34 32.76
C THR A 12 -1.30 -54.91 31.48
N ARG A 13 -0.81 -55.33 30.31
CA ARG A 13 -1.56 -55.28 29.05
C ARG A 13 -2.63 -56.38 29.07
N GLN A 14 -3.89 -56.01 28.82
CA GLN A 14 -4.91 -56.94 28.31
C GLN A 14 -5.09 -56.74 26.80
N PRO A 15 -5.41 -57.79 26.04
CA PRO A 15 -5.44 -57.75 24.57
C PRO A 15 -6.76 -57.16 24.03
N LEU A 16 -6.67 -56.61 22.82
CA LEU A 16 -7.80 -56.12 22.02
C LEU A 16 -8.81 -57.23 21.73
N GLN A 17 -10.08 -56.95 21.96
CA GLN A 17 -11.20 -57.69 21.37
C GLN A 17 -11.55 -57.06 20.02
N GLU A 18 -11.59 -57.91 18.98
CA GLU A 18 -12.16 -57.60 17.68
C GLU A 18 -13.68 -57.39 17.81
N VAL A 19 -14.19 -56.31 17.22
CA VAL A 19 -15.62 -56.14 16.96
C VAL A 19 -15.78 -55.79 15.49
N GLU A 20 -16.19 -56.79 14.72
CA GLU A 20 -16.84 -56.59 13.43
C GLU A 20 -18.19 -55.91 13.65
N THR A 21 -18.45 -54.81 12.96
CA THR A 21 -19.83 -54.44 12.64
C THR A 21 -19.93 -54.01 11.19
N ASN A 22 -20.87 -54.70 10.55
CA ASN A 22 -21.33 -54.57 9.18
C ASN A 22 -21.77 -53.16 8.79
N GLY A 23 -21.82 -52.98 7.48
CA GLY A 23 -22.05 -51.73 6.76
C GLY A 23 -23.19 -50.87 7.27
N LEU A 24 -22.97 -49.56 7.14
CA LEU A 24 -24.02 -48.58 6.90
C LEU A 24 -23.43 -47.44 6.05
N ALA A 25 -24.05 -47.16 4.91
CA ALA A 25 -23.71 -46.06 4.03
C ALA A 25 -24.24 -44.72 4.59
N VAL A 26 -23.40 -43.69 4.59
CA VAL A 26 -23.71 -42.30 4.96
C VAL A 26 -23.04 -41.38 3.92
N PRO A 27 -23.66 -40.24 3.53
CA PRO A 27 -23.76 -39.82 2.14
C PRO A 27 -22.58 -39.00 1.62
N SER A 28 -22.50 -38.99 0.29
CA SER A 28 -21.63 -38.16 -0.56
C SER A 28 -21.60 -36.70 -0.10
N VAL A 29 -20.50 -36.33 0.55
CA VAL A 29 -20.03 -34.95 0.64
C VAL A 29 -18.91 -34.84 -0.38
N LYS A 30 -19.08 -33.91 -1.33
CA LYS A 30 -18.05 -33.53 -2.29
C LYS A 30 -16.76 -33.15 -1.55
N GLY A 31 -15.76 -34.02 -1.58
CA GLY A 31 -14.40 -33.72 -1.16
C GLY A 31 -13.69 -32.98 -2.29
N ASP A 32 -13.46 -31.69 -2.08
CA ASP A 32 -12.55 -30.83 -2.83
C ASP A 32 -11.16 -31.45 -2.96
N ASP A 33 -10.50 -31.15 -4.08
CA ASP A 33 -9.10 -31.41 -4.46
C ASP A 33 -8.12 -31.70 -3.30
N SER A 34 -8.13 -32.92 -2.79
CA SER A 34 -7.20 -33.41 -1.75
C SER A 34 -6.60 -34.77 -2.08
N GLU A 35 -6.81 -35.29 -3.29
CA GLU A 35 -6.21 -36.55 -3.77
C GLU A 35 -4.77 -36.38 -4.29
N SER A 36 -3.91 -35.65 -3.59
CA SER A 36 -2.47 -35.71 -3.90
C SER A 36 -1.50 -35.59 -2.73
N ASP A 37 -1.95 -35.56 -1.49
CA ASP A 37 -1.03 -35.73 -0.36
C ASP A 37 -0.93 -37.22 -0.01
N ARG A 38 -0.19 -37.96 -0.85
CA ARG A 38 0.13 -39.38 -0.61
C ARG A 38 0.91 -39.49 0.71
N TRP A 39 0.31 -40.16 1.69
CA TRP A 39 0.96 -40.44 2.97
C TRP A 39 2.30 -41.16 2.78
N ILE A 40 3.35 -40.58 3.37
CA ILE A 40 4.66 -41.21 3.44
C ILE A 40 4.77 -41.85 4.82
N SER A 41 4.90 -43.18 4.86
CA SER A 41 5.19 -43.90 6.09
C SER A 41 6.62 -43.61 6.52
N LEU A 42 6.79 -43.02 7.70
CA LEU A 42 8.09 -42.78 8.31
C LEU A 42 8.36 -43.80 9.41
N THR A 43 9.58 -44.32 9.45
CA THR A 43 10.06 -45.13 10.58
C THR A 43 10.49 -44.19 11.70
N TYR A 44 9.94 -44.39 12.89
CA TYR A 44 10.31 -43.59 14.05
C TYR A 44 11.66 -44.07 14.62
N GLU A 45 12.62 -43.15 14.68
CA GLU A 45 13.93 -43.35 15.30
C GLU A 45 13.99 -42.58 16.63
N PRO A 46 14.21 -43.25 17.77
CA PRO A 46 14.30 -42.57 19.06
C PRO A 46 15.61 -41.77 19.18
N ALA A 47 15.62 -40.73 20.02
CA ALA A 47 16.75 -39.80 20.14
C ALA A 47 18.11 -40.44 20.52
N GLY A 48 18.12 -41.66 21.05
CA GLY A 48 19.33 -42.42 21.39
C GLY A 48 19.77 -43.43 20.32
N SER A 49 19.11 -43.50 19.16
CA SER A 49 19.54 -44.40 18.10
C SER A 49 20.76 -43.87 17.35
N ASP A 50 21.51 -44.78 16.73
CA ASP A 50 22.67 -44.43 15.90
C ASP A 50 22.28 -43.54 14.71
N VAL A 51 21.06 -43.71 14.20
CA VAL A 51 20.50 -42.91 13.10
C VAL A 51 20.29 -41.46 13.54
N ALA A 52 19.72 -41.23 14.72
CA ALA A 52 19.56 -39.90 15.29
C ALA A 52 20.94 -39.23 15.54
N SER A 53 21.90 -40.01 16.06
CA SER A 53 23.26 -39.52 16.29
C SER A 53 23.96 -39.07 15.01
N ARG A 54 23.80 -39.83 13.92
CA ARG A 54 24.33 -39.46 12.60
C ARG A 54 23.66 -38.19 12.05
N TYR A 55 22.33 -38.07 12.19
CA TYR A 55 21.60 -36.87 11.80
C TYR A 55 22.09 -35.62 12.55
N TYR A 56 22.32 -35.71 13.86
CA TYR A 56 22.89 -34.59 14.62
C TYR A 56 24.29 -34.22 14.15
N ALA A 57 25.13 -35.20 13.80
CA ALA A 57 26.45 -34.93 13.23
C ALA A 57 26.36 -34.20 11.87
N GLU A 58 25.34 -34.48 11.05
CA GLU A 58 25.08 -33.78 9.79
C GLU A 58 24.53 -32.36 10.00
N MET A 59 23.82 -32.12 11.10
CA MET A 59 23.32 -30.79 11.49
C MET A 59 24.43 -29.85 12.02
N MET A 60 25.60 -30.40 12.36
CA MET A 60 26.76 -29.61 12.75
C MET A 60 27.40 -28.98 11.51
N ALA A 61 27.48 -27.65 11.49
CA ALA A 61 28.17 -26.95 10.42
C ALA A 61 29.67 -27.30 10.42
N ILE A 62 30.25 -27.46 9.22
CA ILE A 62 31.71 -27.62 9.07
C ILE A 62 32.40 -26.36 9.61
N GLU A 63 33.26 -26.53 10.61
CA GLU A 63 34.04 -25.45 11.20
C GLU A 63 34.84 -24.70 10.12
N GLY A 64 34.89 -23.37 10.22
CA GLY A 64 35.69 -22.54 9.32
C GLY A 64 34.99 -22.03 8.07
N ARG A 65 33.67 -22.19 7.93
CA ARG A 65 32.88 -21.40 6.96
C ARG A 65 32.36 -20.13 7.63
N PRO A 66 32.88 -18.94 7.30
CA PRO A 66 32.29 -17.69 7.76
C PRO A 66 30.87 -17.59 7.21
N MET A 67 29.89 -17.27 8.06
CA MET A 67 28.60 -16.83 7.55
C MET A 67 28.78 -15.42 6.97
N ASP A 68 28.35 -15.22 5.72
CA ASP A 68 28.43 -13.95 5.03
C ASP A 68 27.38 -12.95 5.55
N PHE A 69 27.57 -12.47 6.78
CA PHE A 69 26.85 -11.31 7.32
C PHE A 69 27.49 -10.00 6.84
N THR A 70 27.71 -9.88 5.53
CA THR A 70 28.38 -8.73 4.90
C THR A 70 27.42 -7.58 4.58
N MET A 71 26.11 -7.78 4.77
CA MET A 71 25.12 -6.75 4.53
C MET A 71 25.26 -5.58 5.51
N SER A 72 25.20 -4.35 5.00
CA SER A 72 25.10 -3.18 5.87
C SER A 72 23.76 -3.14 6.60
N THR A 73 23.74 -2.55 7.79
CA THR A 73 22.51 -2.37 8.59
C THR A 73 21.38 -1.72 7.78
N LYS A 74 21.72 -0.76 6.90
CA LYS A 74 20.77 -0.09 6.01
C LYS A 74 20.15 -1.07 5.02
N TYR A 75 20.97 -1.88 4.34
CA TYR A 75 20.46 -2.85 3.37
C TYR A 75 19.67 -3.97 4.06
N TYR A 76 20.11 -4.40 5.25
CA TYR A 76 19.41 -5.41 6.04
C TYR A 76 18.00 -4.95 6.42
N ALA A 77 17.87 -3.74 6.97
CA ALA A 77 16.57 -3.15 7.30
C ALA A 77 15.67 -2.99 6.06
N MET A 78 16.24 -2.65 4.90
CA MET A 78 15.49 -2.55 3.64
C MET A 78 14.98 -3.91 3.15
N SER A 79 15.75 -4.98 3.35
CA SER A 79 15.33 -6.34 2.99
C SER A 79 14.16 -6.82 3.84
N LEU A 80 14.13 -6.47 5.12
CA LEU A 80 13.04 -6.84 6.03
C LEU A 80 11.77 -6.01 5.80
N CYS A 81 11.92 -4.77 5.33
CA CYS A 81 10.83 -3.84 5.12
C CYS A 81 10.87 -3.26 3.69
N PRO A 82 10.58 -4.07 2.67
CA PRO A 82 10.46 -3.57 1.31
C PRO A 82 9.28 -2.59 1.28
N GLY A 83 9.56 -1.29 1.11
CA GLY A 83 8.54 -0.25 1.08
C GLY A 83 7.36 -0.62 0.17
N GLY A 84 6.14 -0.33 0.63
CA GLY A 84 4.92 -0.75 -0.08
C GLY A 84 4.85 -0.21 -1.51
N PRO A 85 4.21 -0.95 -2.43
CA PRO A 85 4.03 -0.51 -3.81
C PRO A 85 3.24 0.80 -3.84
N THR A 86 3.69 1.73 -4.69
CA THR A 86 2.86 2.88 -5.07
C THR A 86 1.82 2.45 -6.10
N GLY A 87 0.82 3.29 -6.39
CA GLY A 87 -0.18 3.02 -7.44
C GLY A 87 0.41 2.89 -8.86
N SER A 88 1.72 3.12 -9.04
CA SER A 88 2.47 2.78 -10.25
C SER A 88 3.22 1.45 -10.04
N LYS A 89 3.10 0.53 -11.00
CA LYS A 89 3.46 -0.89 -10.84
C LYS A 89 4.94 -1.21 -10.56
N HIS A 90 5.83 -0.22 -10.45
CA HIS A 90 7.28 -0.45 -10.33
C HIS A 90 8.04 0.49 -9.38
N ILE A 91 7.36 1.38 -8.65
CA ILE A 91 8.06 2.40 -7.86
C ILE A 91 7.90 2.14 -6.36
N ASN A 92 9.02 1.87 -5.69
CA ASN A 92 9.08 1.80 -4.22
C ASN A 92 8.97 3.21 -3.63
N ARG A 93 7.90 3.48 -2.88
CA ARG A 93 7.65 4.81 -2.29
C ARG A 93 8.81 5.29 -1.40
N CYS A 94 9.43 4.38 -0.65
CA CYS A 94 10.50 4.68 0.29
C CYS A 94 11.82 5.00 -0.42
N GLU A 95 12.05 4.42 -1.60
CA GLU A 95 13.21 4.72 -2.43
C GLU A 95 13.07 6.12 -3.04
N VAL A 96 11.92 6.41 -3.65
CA VAL A 96 11.65 7.73 -4.23
C VAL A 96 11.68 8.83 -3.17
N LEU A 97 11.11 8.61 -1.98
CA LEU A 97 11.22 9.56 -0.86
C LEU A 97 12.67 9.85 -0.46
N ARG A 98 13.56 8.86 -0.55
CA ARG A 98 14.98 9.02 -0.20
C ARG A 98 15.73 9.80 -1.27
N GLU A 99 15.53 9.46 -2.54
CA GLU A 99 16.08 10.20 -3.67
C GLU A 99 15.61 11.66 -3.63
N MET A 100 14.31 11.86 -3.42
CA MET A 100 13.69 13.19 -3.37
C MET A 100 14.27 14.08 -2.26
N ARG A 101 14.64 13.50 -1.11
CA ARG A 101 15.30 14.26 -0.02
C ARG A 101 16.67 14.81 -0.40
N SER A 102 17.35 14.23 -1.38
CA SER A 102 18.61 14.76 -1.90
C SER A 102 18.42 15.85 -2.97
N LEU A 103 17.18 16.06 -3.44
CA LEU A 103 16.85 17.05 -4.46
C LEU A 103 16.46 18.40 -3.83
N PRO A 104 16.70 19.53 -4.53
CA PRO A 104 16.14 20.83 -4.15
C PRO A 104 14.61 20.81 -4.06
N PRO A 105 13.99 21.66 -3.22
CA PRO A 105 12.55 21.67 -2.99
C PRO A 105 11.70 21.73 -4.27
N GLU A 106 12.08 22.55 -5.24
CA GLU A 106 11.37 22.76 -6.50
C GLU A 106 11.29 21.47 -7.32
N VAL A 107 12.43 20.79 -7.48
CA VAL A 107 12.54 19.53 -8.21
C VAL A 107 11.80 18.42 -7.45
N ARG A 108 11.88 18.45 -6.12
CA ARG A 108 11.23 17.53 -5.20
C ARG A 108 9.71 17.56 -5.35
N PHE A 109 9.11 18.76 -5.33
CA PHE A 109 7.66 18.91 -5.48
C PHE A 109 7.18 18.51 -6.87
N LYS A 110 7.92 18.90 -7.92
CA LYS A 110 7.58 18.49 -9.28
C LYS A 110 7.54 16.96 -9.38
N LYS A 111 8.60 16.25 -8.95
CA LYS A 111 8.67 14.78 -8.97
C LYS A 111 7.56 14.13 -8.12
N TRP A 112 7.27 14.68 -6.94
CA TRP A 112 6.21 14.19 -6.06
C TRP A 112 4.83 14.21 -6.72
N PHE A 113 4.47 15.36 -7.29
CA PHE A 113 3.15 15.57 -7.89
C PHE A 113 2.94 14.79 -9.19
N THR A 114 4.02 14.44 -9.90
CA THR A 114 3.96 13.66 -11.15
C THR A 114 4.02 12.16 -10.91
N GLU A 115 4.85 11.68 -9.99
CA GLU A 115 5.17 10.26 -9.86
C GLU A 115 4.57 9.57 -8.63
N VAL A 116 4.30 10.32 -7.54
CA VAL A 116 3.93 9.72 -6.25
C VAL A 116 2.47 9.99 -5.87
N SER A 117 2.06 11.25 -5.87
CA SER A 117 0.72 11.63 -5.41
C SER A 117 0.22 12.92 -6.04
N GLN A 118 -0.93 12.83 -6.71
CA GLN A 118 -1.55 13.98 -7.37
C GLN A 118 -2.42 14.83 -6.44
N VAL A 119 -2.75 14.35 -5.23
CA VAL A 119 -3.62 15.02 -4.25
C VAL A 119 -2.99 14.90 -2.87
N ASN A 120 -2.68 16.02 -2.22
CA ASN A 120 -1.95 16.04 -0.96
C ASN A 120 -2.53 17.06 0.02
N ARG A 121 -2.47 16.73 1.32
CA ARG A 121 -2.68 17.70 2.41
C ARG A 121 -1.44 18.56 2.57
N PHE A 122 -1.61 19.78 3.09
CA PHE A 122 -0.48 20.69 3.32
C PHE A 122 0.53 20.10 4.31
N ASP A 123 0.08 19.51 5.42
CA ASP A 123 0.96 18.89 6.42
C ASP A 123 1.84 17.77 5.82
N ALA A 124 1.30 16.99 4.88
CA ALA A 124 2.06 15.96 4.19
C ALA A 124 3.17 16.55 3.31
N LEU A 125 2.95 17.74 2.74
CA LEU A 125 3.94 18.46 1.94
C LEU A 125 5.00 19.12 2.83
N MET A 126 4.64 19.60 4.03
CA MET A 126 5.61 20.06 5.03
C MET A 126 6.58 18.94 5.43
N HIS A 127 6.10 17.69 5.55
CA HIS A 127 6.99 16.55 5.81
C HIS A 127 7.90 16.17 4.63
N LEU A 128 7.55 16.60 3.41
CA LEU A 128 8.39 16.40 2.23
C LEU A 128 9.51 17.46 2.15
N ALA A 129 9.29 18.65 2.70
CA ALA A 129 10.26 19.73 2.76
C ALA A 129 10.42 20.27 4.18
N PRO A 130 11.04 19.48 5.09
CA PRO A 130 11.30 19.93 6.47
C PRO A 130 12.28 21.10 6.54
N ASP A 131 13.01 21.35 5.45
CA ASP A 131 13.94 22.45 5.22
C ASP A 131 13.25 23.77 4.84
N CYS A 132 11.96 23.75 4.51
CA CYS A 132 11.19 24.95 4.14
C CYS A 132 10.32 25.44 5.29
N SER A 133 10.22 26.76 5.44
CA SER A 133 9.18 27.38 6.28
C SER A 133 7.79 27.18 5.67
N GLU A 134 6.74 27.32 6.48
CA GLU A 134 5.36 27.24 5.97
C GLU A 134 5.11 28.33 4.91
N GLU A 135 5.59 29.55 5.15
CA GLU A 135 5.39 30.71 4.28
C GLU A 135 6.10 30.54 2.93
N ASP A 136 7.33 30.02 2.93
CA ASP A 136 8.07 29.80 1.70
C ASP A 136 7.46 28.66 0.89
N LEU A 137 7.00 27.61 1.57
CA LEU A 137 6.31 26.52 0.91
C LEU A 137 5.02 27.00 0.24
N LEU A 138 4.24 27.86 0.91
CA LEU A 138 3.00 28.42 0.35
C LEU A 138 3.24 29.34 -0.85
N LYS A 139 4.43 29.93 -1.01
CA LYS A 139 4.81 30.69 -2.21
C LYS A 139 5.22 29.76 -3.37
N ILE A 140 5.85 28.63 -3.08
CA ILE A 140 6.36 27.69 -4.09
C ILE A 140 5.24 26.77 -4.62
N LEU A 141 4.36 26.29 -3.75
CA LEU A 141 3.32 25.31 -4.12
C LEU A 141 2.41 25.74 -5.29
N PRO A 142 1.94 27.01 -5.38
CA PRO A 142 1.13 27.48 -6.49
C PRO A 142 1.78 27.33 -7.87
N VAL A 143 3.10 27.09 -7.97
CA VAL A 143 3.77 26.80 -9.25
C VAL A 143 3.40 25.40 -9.73
N TYR A 144 3.31 24.43 -8.83
CA TYR A 144 3.17 23.00 -9.15
C TYR A 144 1.77 22.42 -8.90
N ALA A 145 0.98 23.07 -8.06
CA ALA A 145 -0.31 22.60 -7.64
C ALA A 145 -1.34 23.74 -7.54
N ASP A 146 -2.61 23.37 -7.69
CA ASP A 146 -3.76 24.22 -7.45
C ASP A 146 -4.53 23.74 -6.23
N LEU A 147 -5.22 24.66 -5.56
CA LEU A 147 -5.99 24.32 -4.37
C LEU A 147 -7.41 23.87 -4.73
N VAL A 148 -7.81 22.70 -4.23
CA VAL A 148 -9.17 22.15 -4.36
C VAL A 148 -9.65 21.69 -2.99
N ARG A 149 -10.64 22.39 -2.42
CA ARG A 149 -11.22 22.06 -1.10
C ARG A 149 -10.16 21.94 0.03
N GLY A 150 -9.19 22.85 0.03
CA GLY A 150 -8.09 22.85 1.01
C GLY A 150 -6.98 21.84 0.73
N LEU A 151 -7.08 21.05 -0.34
CA LEU A 151 -6.06 20.08 -0.73
C LEU A 151 -5.25 20.60 -1.91
N TRP A 152 -3.95 20.33 -1.89
CA TRP A 152 -3.05 20.68 -2.98
C TRP A 152 -3.07 19.59 -4.03
N VAL A 153 -3.55 19.96 -5.21
CA VAL A 153 -3.75 19.07 -6.33
C VAL A 153 -2.77 19.44 -7.44
N CYS A 154 -2.02 18.46 -7.96
CA CYS A 154 -1.08 18.66 -9.06
C CYS A 154 -1.72 19.50 -10.18
N LYS A 155 -0.96 20.38 -10.83
CA LYS A 155 -1.44 21.16 -11.99
C LYS A 155 -1.67 20.32 -13.23
N SER A 156 -2.57 20.78 -14.08
CA SER A 156 -2.89 20.09 -15.33
C SER A 156 -1.76 20.11 -16.35
N SER A 157 -1.08 21.25 -16.48
CA SER A 157 0.08 21.45 -17.37
C SER A 157 1.30 20.59 -17.04
N LEU A 158 1.36 19.99 -15.84
CA LEU A 158 2.45 19.08 -15.48
C LEU A 158 2.24 17.63 -15.93
N LEU A 159 1.00 17.22 -16.20
CA LEU A 159 0.68 15.83 -16.53
C LEU A 159 0.20 15.63 -17.96
N TYR A 160 -0.42 16.65 -18.56
CA TYR A 160 -1.14 16.51 -19.82
C TYR A 160 -0.86 17.67 -20.77
N ASP A 161 -1.11 17.42 -22.06
CA ASP A 161 -1.18 18.43 -23.10
C ASP A 161 -2.40 19.36 -22.91
N ASP A 162 -2.42 20.49 -23.61
CA ASP A 162 -3.40 21.56 -23.37
C ASP A 162 -4.87 21.11 -23.53
N GLY A 163 -5.14 20.19 -24.45
CA GLY A 163 -6.49 19.67 -24.71
C GLY A 163 -7.05 18.83 -23.56
N LEU A 164 -6.24 17.93 -22.99
CA LEU A 164 -6.64 17.12 -21.84
C LEU A 164 -6.51 17.91 -20.52
N ALA A 165 -5.54 18.81 -20.44
CA ALA A 165 -5.36 19.71 -19.30
C ALA A 165 -6.61 20.56 -19.06
N SER A 166 -7.17 21.18 -20.10
CA SER A 166 -8.40 21.98 -20.01
C SER A 166 -9.60 21.16 -19.52
N LYS A 167 -9.77 19.93 -20.01
CA LYS A 167 -10.84 19.03 -19.56
C LYS A 167 -10.68 18.68 -18.08
N ARG A 168 -9.45 18.37 -17.65
CA ARG A 168 -9.14 18.10 -16.26
C ARG A 168 -9.39 19.31 -15.36
N ASP A 169 -9.01 20.51 -15.78
CA ASP A 169 -9.25 21.73 -15.00
C ASP A 169 -10.74 21.97 -14.77
N LYS A 170 -11.58 21.71 -15.77
CA LYS A 170 -13.05 21.75 -15.62
C LYS A 170 -13.56 20.73 -14.60
N VAL A 171 -12.97 19.53 -14.56
CA VAL A 171 -13.28 18.52 -13.54
C VAL A 171 -12.85 18.98 -12.15
N LEU A 172 -11.63 19.50 -11.99
CA LEU A 172 -11.12 19.99 -10.71
C LEU A 172 -11.97 21.15 -10.17
N LEU A 173 -12.40 22.06 -11.04
CA LEU A 173 -13.36 23.10 -10.70
C LEU A 173 -14.72 22.53 -10.27
N GLY A 174 -15.19 21.45 -10.89
CA GLY A 174 -16.39 20.76 -10.42
C GLY A 174 -16.28 20.36 -8.95
N PHE A 175 -15.09 19.91 -8.53
CA PHE A 175 -14.80 19.56 -7.14
C PHE A 175 -14.60 20.77 -6.22
N THR A 176 -14.31 21.97 -6.71
CA THR A 176 -14.31 23.16 -5.83
C THR A 176 -15.72 23.56 -5.42
N LYS A 177 -16.71 23.28 -6.28
CA LYS A 177 -18.14 23.60 -6.04
C LYS A 177 -18.87 22.57 -5.18
N GLY A 178 -18.36 21.34 -5.08
CA GLY A 178 -19.03 20.27 -4.36
C GLY A 178 -18.13 19.05 -4.13
N GLU A 179 -18.54 18.16 -3.22
CA GLU A 179 -17.79 16.95 -2.90
C GLU A 179 -17.86 15.88 -4.00
N SER A 180 -18.86 15.96 -4.87
CA SER A 180 -19.03 15.04 -5.98
C SER A 180 -19.54 15.71 -7.24
N ILE A 181 -19.30 15.04 -8.37
CA ILE A 181 -19.69 15.50 -9.71
C ILE A 181 -20.54 14.41 -10.37
N SER A 182 -21.69 14.78 -10.92
CA SER A 182 -22.58 13.82 -11.59
C SER A 182 -21.90 13.17 -12.81
N VAL A 183 -22.15 11.87 -13.02
CA VAL A 183 -21.66 11.11 -14.18
C VAL A 183 -22.15 11.73 -15.49
N LYS A 184 -23.43 12.15 -15.55
CA LYS A 184 -24.01 12.79 -16.74
C LYS A 184 -23.28 14.06 -17.19
N TYR A 185 -22.77 14.86 -16.23
CA TYR A 185 -21.96 16.03 -16.55
C TYR A 185 -20.60 15.62 -17.12
N LEU A 186 -19.96 14.63 -16.51
CA LEU A 186 -18.65 14.13 -16.93
C LEU A 186 -18.69 13.45 -18.31
N GLU A 187 -19.77 12.75 -18.65
CA GLU A 187 -20.00 12.16 -19.99
C GLU A 187 -20.13 13.22 -21.08
N ARG A 188 -20.76 14.35 -20.77
CA ARG A 188 -20.86 15.49 -21.69
C ARG A 188 -19.52 16.19 -21.87
N LEU A 189 -18.74 16.30 -20.80
CA LEU A 189 -17.43 16.95 -20.83
C LEU A 189 -16.36 16.08 -21.50
N ILE A 190 -16.37 14.77 -21.21
CA ILE A 190 -15.39 13.78 -21.67
C ILE A 190 -16.16 12.55 -22.17
N ARG A 191 -16.41 12.53 -23.48
CA ARG A 191 -17.16 11.45 -24.15
C ARG A 191 -16.45 10.10 -24.03
N ASP A 192 -15.14 10.09 -24.25
CA ASP A 192 -14.32 8.88 -24.15
C ASP A 192 -14.17 8.41 -22.69
N GLU A 193 -14.54 7.15 -22.44
CA GLU A 193 -14.52 6.56 -21.10
C GLU A 193 -13.08 6.32 -20.59
N GLN A 194 -12.16 5.92 -21.48
CA GLN A 194 -10.77 5.66 -21.10
C GLN A 194 -10.09 6.94 -20.57
N THR A 195 -10.22 8.04 -21.30
CA THR A 195 -9.73 9.37 -20.92
C THR A 195 -10.37 9.84 -19.63
N ARG A 196 -11.67 9.62 -19.47
CA ARG A 196 -12.41 10.01 -18.26
C ARG A 196 -11.89 9.27 -17.03
N ASN A 197 -11.71 7.96 -17.15
CA ASN A 197 -11.17 7.12 -16.08
C ASN A 197 -9.72 7.50 -15.77
N MET A 198 -8.90 7.79 -16.77
CA MET A 198 -7.52 8.26 -16.60
C MET A 198 -7.45 9.55 -15.76
N ILE A 199 -8.35 10.52 -16.01
CA ILE A 199 -8.39 11.80 -15.30
C ILE A 199 -8.96 11.65 -13.88
N LEU A 200 -10.00 10.82 -13.71
CA LEU A 200 -10.76 10.73 -12.45
C LEU A 200 -10.17 9.74 -11.45
N ASN A 201 -9.70 8.57 -11.88
CA ASN A 201 -9.27 7.50 -10.98
C ASN A 201 -8.19 7.93 -9.96
N PRO A 202 -7.20 8.79 -10.31
CA PRO A 202 -6.22 9.26 -9.33
C PRO A 202 -6.79 10.17 -8.22
N ARG A 203 -8.02 10.69 -8.37
CA ARG A 203 -8.55 11.81 -7.58
C ARG A 203 -9.96 11.59 -7.05
N GLY A 204 -10.67 10.62 -7.59
CA GLY A 204 -12.07 10.41 -7.31
C GLY A 204 -12.48 8.97 -7.47
N LYS A 205 -13.54 8.61 -6.75
CA LYS A 205 -14.12 7.27 -6.74
C LYS A 205 -15.53 7.35 -7.32
N ARG A 206 -15.80 6.56 -8.36
CA ARG A 206 -17.16 6.39 -8.90
C ARG A 206 -18.06 5.74 -7.85
N ARG A 207 -19.25 6.30 -7.65
CA ARG A 207 -20.30 5.72 -6.81
C ARG A 207 -21.49 5.37 -7.69
N GLU A 208 -21.59 4.10 -8.08
CA GLU A 208 -22.62 3.63 -9.03
C GLU A 208 -24.04 3.93 -8.57
N LYS A 209 -24.35 3.70 -7.28
CA LYS A 209 -25.68 3.94 -6.72
C LYS A 209 -26.11 5.42 -6.79
N LEU A 210 -25.16 6.34 -6.65
CA LEU A 210 -25.41 7.78 -6.65
C LEU A 210 -25.18 8.43 -8.03
N GLN A 211 -24.68 7.65 -9.00
CA GLN A 211 -24.34 8.13 -10.34
C GLN A 211 -23.46 9.38 -10.33
N ASP A 212 -22.47 9.39 -9.42
CA ASP A 212 -21.51 10.48 -9.29
C ASP A 212 -20.08 9.98 -9.04
N TYR A 213 -19.13 10.91 -9.16
CA TYR A 213 -17.74 10.73 -8.76
C TYR A 213 -17.49 11.56 -7.51
N LYS A 214 -17.12 10.90 -6.42
CA LYS A 214 -16.76 11.54 -5.15
C LYS A 214 -15.26 11.81 -5.11
N PHE A 215 -14.84 12.98 -4.62
CA PHE A 215 -13.42 13.26 -4.40
C PHE A 215 -12.80 12.26 -3.40
N ILE A 216 -11.57 11.83 -3.65
CA ILE A 216 -10.94 10.69 -2.95
C ILE A 216 -10.59 11.00 -1.49
N VAL A 217 -10.26 12.25 -1.18
CA VAL A 217 -9.86 12.71 0.15
C VAL A 217 -10.88 13.74 0.66
N PRO A 218 -11.29 13.70 1.93
CA PRO A 218 -12.18 14.73 2.48
C PRO A 218 -11.49 16.10 2.47
N ALA A 219 -12.28 17.17 2.42
CA ALA A 219 -11.76 18.54 2.45
C ALA A 219 -10.87 18.79 3.68
N ASP A 220 -9.81 19.56 3.49
CA ASP A 220 -8.91 19.94 4.57
C ASP A 220 -9.44 21.20 5.28
N SER A 221 -10.38 20.98 6.23
CA SER A 221 -11.00 22.07 6.99
C SER A 221 -10.00 22.84 7.85
N SER A 222 -8.94 22.18 8.33
CA SER A 222 -7.86 22.82 9.09
C SER A 222 -7.10 23.81 8.22
N PHE A 223 -6.70 23.41 7.01
CA PHE A 223 -6.04 24.30 6.06
C PHE A 223 -6.95 25.46 5.65
N ILE A 224 -8.22 25.17 5.32
CA ILE A 224 -9.19 26.20 4.92
C ILE A 224 -9.34 27.28 6.01
N ARG A 225 -9.40 26.87 7.28
CA ARG A 225 -9.53 27.80 8.40
C ARG A 225 -8.25 28.59 8.63
N ARG A 226 -7.08 27.94 8.59
CA ARG A 226 -5.77 28.55 8.88
C ARG A 226 -5.32 29.52 7.78
N TYR A 227 -5.55 29.18 6.51
CA TYR A 227 -5.08 29.95 5.35
C TYR A 227 -6.24 30.42 4.45
N SER A 228 -7.27 30.99 5.06
CA SER A 228 -8.47 31.45 4.35
C SER A 228 -8.20 32.49 3.25
N HIS A 229 -7.14 33.30 3.39
CA HIS A 229 -6.72 34.27 2.38
C HIS A 229 -6.22 33.57 1.09
N ILE A 230 -5.44 32.50 1.21
CA ILE A 230 -4.94 31.70 0.08
C ILE A 230 -6.11 30.98 -0.61
N VAL A 231 -7.06 30.47 0.16
CA VAL A 231 -8.27 29.84 -0.40
C VAL A 231 -9.03 30.82 -1.28
N LYS A 232 -9.25 32.06 -0.82
CA LYS A 232 -9.93 33.11 -1.60
C LYS A 232 -9.15 33.49 -2.86
N GLU A 233 -7.83 33.60 -2.78
CA GLU A 233 -6.99 33.88 -3.94
C GLU A 233 -7.12 32.78 -5.00
N GLN A 234 -7.09 31.52 -4.58
CA GLN A 234 -7.23 30.37 -5.47
C GLN A 234 -8.64 30.28 -6.07
N GLU A 235 -9.69 30.58 -5.31
CA GLU A 235 -11.07 30.68 -5.84
C GLU A 235 -11.20 31.75 -6.94
N ASN A 236 -10.52 32.89 -6.76
CA ASN A 236 -10.45 33.93 -7.78
C ASN A 236 -9.66 33.43 -9.02
N ALA A 237 -8.52 32.78 -8.82
CA ALA A 237 -7.72 32.22 -9.91
C ALA A 237 -8.50 31.18 -10.75
N TRP A 238 -9.28 30.32 -10.09
CA TRP A 238 -10.19 29.39 -10.75
C TRP A 238 -11.26 30.09 -11.60
N SER A 239 -11.78 31.22 -11.12
CA SER A 239 -12.78 32.01 -11.83
C SER A 239 -12.22 32.67 -13.10
N VAL A 240 -10.95 33.09 -13.07
CA VAL A 240 -10.26 33.66 -14.22
C VAL A 240 -9.97 32.62 -15.29
N ARG A 241 -9.50 31.42 -14.90
CA ARG A 241 -9.23 30.30 -15.83
C ARG A 241 -10.45 29.81 -16.61
N LEU A 242 -11.66 30.17 -16.18
CA LEU A 242 -12.89 29.83 -16.89
C LEU A 242 -13.20 30.77 -18.07
N ARG A 243 -12.61 31.97 -18.08
CA ARG A 243 -12.88 33.03 -19.06
C ARG A 243 -11.85 33.07 -20.19
N ALA A 244 -10.70 32.44 -19.99
CA ALA A 244 -9.66 32.24 -21.01
C ALA A 244 -9.93 30.94 -21.78
#